data_AF-A0A4V5NER3-F1
#
_entry.id   AF-A0A4V5NER3-F1
#
_cell.length_a   1.000
_cell.length_b   1.000
_cell.length_c   1.000
_cell.angle_alpha   90.00
_cell.angle_beta   90.00
_cell.angle_gamma   90.00
#
_symmetry.space_group_name_H-M   'P 1'
#
loop_
_entity.id
_entity.type
_entity.pdbx_description
1 polymer ?
#
loop_
_entity_poly.entity_id
_entity_poly.type
_entity_poly.pdbx_seq_one_letter_code
_entity_poly.pdbx_strand_id
1 'polypeptide(L)'
;MASPHPAAMYWGPDLIAIYNEAYVLLAGQKHPDLMGQSYAVAWAEIWDEVKDVFANAVATGEATMKDDDCLFMKRNNYLEETYFS
;
A
#
# COMPACT_ATOMS: atom_id res chain seq x y z
N MET A 1 -4.29 -16.65 -2.99
CA MET A 1 -4.81 -15.92 -1.81
C MET A 1 -6.33 -15.86 -1.95
N ALA A 2 -7.09 -16.50 -1.05
CA ALA A 2 -8.54 -16.66 -1.16
C ALA A 2 -9.30 -15.90 -0.06
N SER A 3 -8.73 -14.79 0.42
CA SER A 3 -9.46 -13.88 1.32
C SER A 3 -10.24 -12.86 0.48
N PRO A 4 -11.52 -12.61 0.78
CA PRO A 4 -12.33 -11.58 0.11
C PRO A 4 -11.93 -10.15 0.50
N HIS A 5 -11.03 -10.02 1.49
CA HIS A 5 -10.52 -8.72 1.94
C HIS A 5 -9.38 -8.24 1.04
N PRO A 6 -9.34 -6.94 0.71
CA PRO A 6 -8.23 -6.36 -0.02
C PRO A 6 -6.92 -6.57 0.74
N ALA A 7 -5.92 -7.16 0.08
CA ALA A 7 -4.63 -7.45 0.70
C ALA A 7 -3.49 -7.14 -0.28
N ALA A 8 -2.49 -6.45 0.22
CA ALA A 8 -1.23 -6.17 -0.48
C ALA A 8 -0.05 -6.62 0.38
N MET A 9 0.95 -7.19 -0.28
CA MET A 9 2.23 -7.58 0.28
C MET A 9 3.32 -6.84 -0.48
N TYR A 10 4.28 -6.28 0.25
CA TYR A 10 5.44 -5.62 -0.33
C TYR A 10 6.66 -6.49 -0.12
N TRP A 11 7.26 -6.97 -1.21
CA TRP A 11 8.29 -7.99 -1.18
C TRP A 11 9.68 -7.44 -1.47
N GLY A 12 10.65 -7.89 -0.67
CA GLY A 12 12.07 -7.62 -0.86
C GLY A 12 12.50 -6.19 -0.47
N PRO A 13 13.78 -5.85 -0.69
CA PRO A 13 14.33 -4.54 -0.33
C PRO A 13 13.71 -3.40 -1.14
N ASP A 14 13.21 -3.69 -2.34
CA ASP A 14 12.55 -2.72 -3.23
C ASP A 14 11.06 -2.54 -2.92
N LEU A 15 10.51 -3.23 -1.91
CA LEU A 15 9.09 -3.18 -1.51
C LEU A 15 8.16 -3.37 -2.72
N ILE A 16 8.41 -4.41 -3.51
CA ILE A 16 7.65 -4.71 -4.72
C ILE A 16 6.22 -5.08 -4.35
N ALA A 17 5.24 -4.34 -4.87
CA ALA A 17 3.85 -4.54 -4.53
C ALA A 17 3.26 -5.78 -5.22
N ILE A 18 2.73 -6.69 -4.41
CA ILE A 18 2.04 -7.91 -4.82
C ILE A 18 0.70 -7.94 -4.09
N TYR A 19 -0.41 -7.84 -4.81
CA TYR A 19 -1.72 -7.70 -4.18
C TYR A 19 -2.79 -8.57 -4.86
N ASN A 20 -3.89 -8.83 -4.14
CA ASN A 20 -5.00 -9.63 -4.65
C ASN A 20 -5.99 -8.79 -5.49
N GLU A 21 -6.90 -9.46 -6.19
CA GLU A 21 -7.91 -8.80 -7.03
C GLU A 21 -8.79 -7.79 -6.25
N ALA A 22 -9.07 -8.06 -4.97
CA ALA A 22 -9.86 -7.16 -4.13
C ALA A 22 -9.12 -5.82 -3.88
N TYR A 23 -7.79 -5.81 -3.90
CA TYR A 23 -6.97 -4.61 -3.78
C TYR A 23 -6.91 -3.78 -5.07
N VAL A 24 -7.40 -4.29 -6.21
CA VAL A 24 -7.46 -3.51 -7.47
C VAL A 24 -8.33 -2.27 -7.31
N LEU A 25 -9.45 -2.39 -6.59
CA LEU A 25 -10.30 -1.25 -6.26
C LEU A 25 -9.56 -0.22 -5.38
N LEU A 26 -8.63 -0.68 -4.55
CA LEU A 26 -7.83 0.19 -3.70
C LEU A 26 -6.70 0.90 -4.47
N ALA A 27 -6.01 0.14 -5.31
CA ALA A 27 -4.98 0.65 -6.22
C ALA A 27 -5.55 1.68 -7.21
N GLY A 28 -6.82 1.55 -7.58
CA GLY A 28 -7.53 2.49 -8.43
C GLY A 28 -6.81 2.69 -9.76
N GLN A 29 -6.48 3.95 -10.09
CA GLN A 29 -5.79 4.31 -11.33
C GLN A 29 -4.34 3.84 -11.40
N LYS A 30 -3.75 3.37 -10.29
CA LYS A 30 -2.40 2.80 -10.27
C LYS A 30 -2.37 1.35 -10.72
N HIS A 31 -3.51 0.67 -10.79
CA HIS A 31 -3.60 -0.63 -11.44
C HIS A 31 -3.68 -0.44 -12.98
N PRO A 32 -2.97 -1.25 -13.79
CA PRO A 32 -2.19 -2.43 -13.41
C PRO A 32 -0.72 -2.18 -13.04
N ASP A 33 -0.18 -0.98 -13.29
CA ASP A 33 1.24 -0.69 -13.14
C ASP A 33 1.79 -0.90 -11.72
N LEU A 34 0.97 -0.73 -10.68
CA LEU A 34 1.35 -0.98 -9.28
C LEU A 34 1.82 -2.43 -9.07
N MET A 35 1.26 -3.41 -9.78
CA MET A 35 1.62 -4.81 -9.61
C MET A 35 3.03 -5.07 -10.12
N GLY A 36 3.96 -5.40 -9.22
CA GLY A 36 5.37 -5.57 -9.56
C GLY A 36 6.19 -4.28 -9.55
N GLN A 37 5.60 -3.14 -9.16
CA GLN A 37 6.30 -1.88 -8.99
C GLN A 37 6.70 -1.66 -7.52
N SER A 38 7.80 -0.93 -7.32
CA SER A 38 8.25 -0.53 -5.98
C SER A 38 7.24 0.42 -5.32
N TYR A 39 6.90 0.16 -4.06
CA TYR A 39 6.03 1.02 -3.26
C TYR A 39 6.51 2.48 -3.23
N ALA A 40 7.82 2.71 -3.11
CA ALA A 40 8.40 4.06 -3.08
C ALA A 40 8.14 4.85 -4.37
N VAL A 41 8.04 4.16 -5.52
CA VAL A 41 7.74 4.79 -6.81
C VAL A 41 6.23 4.96 -6.98
N ALA A 42 5.48 3.88 -6.74
CA ALA A 42 4.04 3.89 -6.98
C ALA A 42 3.29 4.80 -5.99
N TRP A 43 3.80 4.92 -4.77
CA TRP A 43 3.23 5.73 -3.68
C TRP A 43 4.20 6.82 -3.21
N ALA A 44 4.95 7.40 -4.16
CA ALA A 44 5.91 8.48 -3.88
C ALA A 44 5.31 9.66 -3.11
N GLU A 45 4.00 9.91 -3.26
CA GLU A 45 3.27 10.97 -2.56
C GLU A 45 3.18 10.76 -1.03
N ILE A 46 3.12 9.51 -0.57
CA ILE A 46 3.05 9.13 0.86
C ILE A 46 4.33 8.45 1.34
N TRP A 47 5.32 8.28 0.46
CA TRP A 47 6.54 7.53 0.78
C TRP A 47 7.29 8.12 1.97
N ASP A 48 7.41 9.44 2.05
CA ASP A 48 8.13 10.10 3.16
C ASP A 48 7.49 9.85 4.53
N GLU A 49 6.17 9.63 4.58
CA GLU A 49 5.44 9.36 5.83
C GLU A 49 5.48 7.87 6.21
N VAL A 50 5.51 6.97 5.22
CA VAL A 50 5.38 5.52 5.45
C VAL A 50 6.74 4.80 5.44
N LYS A 51 7.82 5.41 4.90
CA LYS A 51 9.16 4.80 4.81
C LYS A 51 9.67 4.29 6.15
N ASP A 52 9.43 5.03 7.24
CA ASP A 52 9.93 4.68 8.57
C ASP A 52 9.17 3.50 9.16
N VAL A 53 7.88 3.34 8.81
CA VAL A 53 7.06 2.19 9.19
C VAL A 53 7.59 0.93 8.51
N PHE A 54 7.88 1.00 7.21
CA PHE A 54 8.49 -0.13 6.48
C PHE A 54 9.89 -0.45 6.99
N ALA A 55 10.73 0.58 7.22
CA ALA A 55 12.08 0.39 7.76
C ALA A 55 12.04 -0.26 9.15
N ASN A 56 11.09 0.14 10.01
CA ASN A 56 10.89 -0.48 11.31
C ASN A 56 10.46 -1.93 11.18
N ALA A 57 9.44 -2.23 10.37
CA ALA A 57 8.94 -3.60 10.15
C ALA A 57 10.04 -4.54 9.58
N VAL A 58 10.90 -4.04 8.69
CA VAL A 58 12.05 -4.80 8.16
C VAL A 58 13.11 -5.02 9.24
N ALA A 59 13.37 -4.02 10.09
CA ALA A 59 14.40 -4.10 11.12
C ALA A 59 14.00 -4.98 12.31
N THR A 60 12.72 -4.94 12.72
CA THR A 60 12.20 -5.69 13.88
C THR A 60 11.64 -7.05 13.48
N GLY A 61 11.20 -7.21 12.22
CA GLY A 61 10.42 -8.37 11.78
C GLY A 61 9.01 -8.41 12.39
N GLU A 62 8.59 -7.35 13.08
CA GLU A 62 7.27 -7.25 13.70
C GLU A 62 6.26 -6.70 12.71
N ALA A 63 5.17 -7.45 12.51
CA ALA A 63 4.05 -6.98 11.71
C ALA A 63 3.41 -5.78 12.42
N THR A 64 3.51 -4.61 11.82
CA THR A 64 2.77 -3.43 12.28
C THR A 64 1.39 -3.47 11.64
N MET A 65 0.36 -3.70 12.45
CA MET A 65 -1.03 -3.59 12.02
C MET A 65 -1.51 -2.20 12.42
N LYS A 66 -1.83 -1.38 11.42
CA LYS A 66 -2.57 -0.14 11.64
C LYS A 66 -4.01 -0.38 11.24
N ASP A 67 -4.87 -0.49 12.25
CA ASP A 67 -6.32 -0.37 12.09
C ASP A 67 -6.67 1.13 11.99
N ASP A 68 -7.61 1.47 11.10
CA ASP A 68 -8.11 2.83 10.91
C ASP A 68 -7.06 3.82 10.39
N ASP A 69 -6.20 3.37 9.46
CA ASP A 69 -5.27 4.30 8.82
C ASP A 69 -6.05 5.23 7.87
N CYS A 70 -6.28 6.46 8.33
CA CYS A 70 -6.87 7.51 7.54
C CYS A 70 -5.81 8.01 6.55
N LEU A 71 -5.89 7.51 5.32
CA LEU A 71 -5.01 7.90 4.23
C LEU A 71 -5.77 8.81 3.28
N PHE A 72 -5.16 9.96 2.98
CA PHE A 72 -5.64 10.85 1.93
C PHE A 72 -5.10 10.36 0.60
N MET A 73 -5.94 9.68 -0.18
CA MET A 73 -5.56 9.18 -1.50
C MET A 73 -6.12 10.05 -2.60
N LYS A 74 -5.30 10.32 -3.62
CA LYS A 74 -5.75 11.02 -4.82
C LYS A 74 -6.40 10.04 -5.80
N ARG A 75 -7.72 10.11 -5.95
CA ARG A 75 -8.49 9.29 -6.90
C ARG A 75 -9.37 10.20 -7.76
N ASN A 76 -9.44 9.89 -9.06
CA ASN A 76 -10.26 10.64 -10.02
C ASN A 76 -10.02 12.17 -10.00
N ASN A 77 -8.78 12.59 -9.77
CA ASN A 77 -8.36 14.00 -9.70
C ASN A 77 -8.84 14.78 -8.47
N TYR A 78 -9.40 14.09 -7.46
CA TYR A 78 -9.79 14.66 -6.16
C TYR A 78 -9.02 13.97 -5.02
N LEU A 79 -8.83 14.69 -3.91
CA LEU A 79 -8.25 14.15 -2.69
C LEU A 79 -9.40 13.52 -1.88
N GLU A 80 -9.38 12.20 -1.72
CA GLU A 80 -10.39 11.46 -0.97
C GLU A 80 -9.83 11.04 0.39
N GLU A 81 -10.60 11.25 1.46
CA GLU A 81 -10.33 10.68 2.78
C GLU A 81 -10.77 9.20 2.77
N THR A 82 -9.85 8.29 3.08
CA THR A 82 -10.13 6.85 3.05
C THR A 82 -9.60 6.17 4.30
N TYR A 83 -10.42 5.27 4.86
CA TYR A 83 -10.10 4.49 6.04
C TYR A 83 -9.79 3.04 5.64
N PHE A 84 -8.70 2.52 6.17
CA PHE A 84 -8.27 1.13 5.97
C PHE A 84 -8.18 0.39 7.31
N SER A 85 -8.87 -0.74 7.40
CA SER A 85 -8.77 -1.75 8.47
C SER A 85 -8.36 -3.08 7.89
#